data_AF-A0A4R7W0G9-F1
#
_entry.id   AF-A0A4R7W0G9-F1
#
_cell.length_a   1.000
_cell.length_b   1.000
_cell.length_c   1.000
_cell.angle_alpha   90.00
_cell.angle_beta   90.00
_cell.angle_gamma   90.00
#
_symmetry.space_group_name_H-M   'P 1'
#
loop_
_entity.id
_entity.type
_entity.pdbx_description
1 polymer ?
#
loop_
_entity_poly.entity_id
_entity_poly.type
_entity_poly.pdbx_seq_one_letter_code
_entity_poly.pdbx_strand_id
1 'polypeptide(L)' 'MSRRPESERSDWTDLDLLTREEAAGRLRDEIAELEPRLSRLAEEDGAERELVESRLRALRDAAAELADPGAPE' A
#
# COMPACT_ATOMS: atom_id res chain seq x y z
N MET A 1 -42.25 3.39 -23.35
CA MET A 1 -41.13 2.43 -23.26
C MET A 1 -40.05 3.06 -22.41
N SER A 2 -39.86 2.51 -21.21
CA SER A 2 -38.95 3.04 -20.19
C SER A 2 -37.49 2.87 -20.62
N ARG A 3 -36.77 3.97 -20.81
CA ARG A 3 -35.30 3.95 -20.84
C ARG A 3 -34.84 3.50 -19.45
N ARG A 4 -34.19 2.34 -19.35
CA ARG A 4 -33.45 1.99 -18.14
C ARG A 4 -32.40 3.10 -17.93
N PRO A 5 -32.27 3.67 -16.73
CA PRO A 5 -31.08 4.45 -16.43
C PRO A 5 -29.89 3.49 -16.56
N GLU A 6 -28.96 3.81 -17.45
CA GLU A 6 -27.65 3.18 -17.48
C GLU A 6 -27.01 3.47 -16.13
N SER A 7 -27.19 2.55 -15.19
CA SER A 7 -26.53 2.52 -13.90
C SER A 7 -25.06 2.78 -14.12
N GLU A 8 -24.60 3.97 -13.70
CA GLU A 8 -23.40 4.12 -12.87
C GLU A 8 -22.28 3.15 -13.25
N ARG A 9 -21.84 3.17 -14.52
CA ARG A 9 -20.57 2.54 -14.90
C ARG A 9 -19.52 3.34 -14.17
N SER A 10 -19.18 2.81 -13.00
CA SER A 10 -18.27 3.35 -12.03
C SER A 10 -17.05 3.93 -12.75
N ASP A 11 -16.83 5.24 -12.57
CA ASP A 11 -15.65 6.00 -13.00
C ASP A 11 -14.31 5.39 -12.51
N TRP A 12 -14.39 4.33 -11.70
CA TRP A 12 -13.30 3.47 -11.26
C TRP A 12 -12.72 2.58 -12.36
N THR A 13 -13.37 2.46 -13.52
CA THR A 13 -12.91 1.56 -14.61
C THR A 13 -11.85 2.21 -15.50
N ASP A 14 -11.73 3.53 -15.50
CA ASP A 14 -10.68 4.29 -16.22
C ASP A 14 -9.44 4.57 -15.35
N LEU A 15 -9.31 3.87 -14.22
CA LEU A 15 -8.07 3.86 -13.45
C LEU A 15 -7.13 2.86 -14.12
N ASP A 16 -5.98 3.34 -14.61
CA ASP A 16 -4.88 2.47 -15.03
C ASP A 16 -4.42 1.66 -13.81
N LEU A 17 -4.97 0.44 -13.67
CA LEU A 17 -4.69 -0.42 -12.54
C LEU A 17 -3.27 -0.95 -12.69
N LEU A 18 -2.46 -0.68 -11.66
CA LEU A 18 -1.09 -1.18 -11.60
C LEU A 18 -1.07 -2.70 -11.69
N THR A 19 -0.10 -3.22 -12.45
CA THR A 19 0.26 -4.63 -12.36
C THR A 19 0.74 -4.94 -10.94
N ARG A 20 0.66 -6.22 -10.55
CA ARG A 20 1.18 -6.67 -9.24
C ARG A 20 2.66 -6.34 -9.06
N GLU A 21 3.45 -6.47 -10.13
CA GLU A 21 4.88 -6.14 -10.11
C GLU A 21 5.11 -4.64 -9.88
N GLU A 22 4.36 -3.77 -10.56
CA GLU A 22 4.44 -2.32 -10.37
C GLU A 22 3.96 -1.87 -8.99
N ALA A 23 2.92 -2.51 -8.45
CA ALA A 23 2.45 -2.26 -7.09
C ALA A 23 3.52 -2.69 -6.07
N ALA A 24 4.09 -3.90 -6.22
CA ALA A 24 5.16 -4.39 -5.35
C ALA A 24 6.42 -3.51 -5.43
N GLY A 25 6.78 -3.02 -6.63
CA GLY A 25 7.88 -2.08 -6.83
C GLY A 25 7.67 -0.78 -6.05
N ARG A 26 6.49 -0.17 -6.17
CA ARG A 26 6.16 1.05 -5.41
C ARG A 26 6.18 0.84 -3.90
N LEU A 27 5.66 -0.29 -3.41
CA LEU A 27 5.72 -0.60 -1.97
C LEU A 27 7.16 -0.72 -1.47
N ARG A 28 8.06 -1.34 -2.26
CA ARG A 28 9.49 -1.42 -1.91
C ARG A 28 10.16 -0.05 -1.88
N ASP A 29 9.82 0.82 -2.83
CA ASP A 29 10.34 2.20 -2.85
C ASP A 29 9.89 2.98 -1.61
N GLU A 30 8.61 2.85 -1.22
CA GLU A 30 8.08 3.49 -0.02
C GLU A 30 8.72 2.96 1.26
N ILE A 31 8.95 1.64 1.35
CA ILE A 31 9.69 1.02 2.46
C ILE A 31 11.11 1.61 2.54
N ALA A 32 11.81 1.68 1.41
CA ALA A 32 13.17 2.22 1.34
C ALA A 32 13.26 3.71 1.73
N GLU A 33 12.19 4.49 1.55
CA GLU A 33 12.09 5.86 2.02
C GLU A 33 11.84 5.96 3.53
N LEU A 34 10.98 5.08 4.06
CA LEU A 34 10.55 5.13 5.47
C LEU A 34 11.57 4.51 6.44
N GLU A 35 12.34 3.50 6.04
CA GLU A 35 13.40 2.90 6.85
C GLU A 35 14.45 3.90 7.38
N PRO A 36 15.04 4.78 6.55
CA PRO A 36 15.98 5.77 7.03
C PRO A 36 15.29 6.89 7.83
N ARG A 37 13.99 7.13 7.62
CA ARG A 37 13.22 8.06 8.45
C ARG A 37 13.06 7.50 9.86
N LEU A 38 12.70 6.23 9.99
CA LEU A 38 12.61 5.54 11.28
C LEU A 38 13.93 5.59 12.03
N SER A 39 15.04 5.35 11.33
CA SER A 39 16.39 5.38 11.93
C SER A 39 16.84 6.76 12.42
N ARG A 40 16.17 7.84 11.99
CA ARG A 40 16.45 9.22 12.42
C ARG A 40 15.54 9.70 13.55
N LEU A 41 14.44 8.99 13.82
CA LEU A 41 13.56 9.32 14.94
C LEU A 41 14.24 8.95 16.26
N ALA A 42 14.26 9.89 17.19
CA ALA A 42 14.82 9.68 18.52
C ALA A 42 13.81 8.95 19.42
N GLU A 43 14.26 8.48 20.58
CA GLU A 43 13.38 7.84 21.58
C GLU A 43 12.32 8.81 22.14
N GLU A 44 12.62 10.12 22.13
CA GLU A 44 11.67 11.18 22.48
C GLU A 44 10.54 11.36 21.46
N ASP A 45 10.70 10.83 20.24
CA ASP A 45 9.67 10.79 19.18
C ASP A 45 8.82 9.51 19.24
N GLY A 46 8.72 8.86 20.40
CA GLY A 46 8.15 7.51 20.57
C GLY A 46 6.82 7.26 19.84
N ALA A 47 5.89 8.22 19.85
CA ALA A 47 4.60 8.09 19.14
C ALA A 47 4.73 8.15 17.60
N GLU A 48 5.60 9.03 17.06
CA GLU A 48 5.88 9.06 15.62
C GLU A 48 6.63 7.80 15.19
N ARG A 49 7.55 7.35 16.04
CA ARG A 49 8.31 6.12 15.83
C ARG A 49 7.40 4.89 15.73
N GLU A 50 6.51 4.69 16.71
CA GLU A 50 5.54 3.59 16.69
C GLU A 50 4.65 3.62 15.43
N LEU A 51 4.22 4.82 15.02
CA LEU A 51 3.41 4.99 13.82
C LEU A 51 4.17 4.61 12.54
N VAL A 52 5.43 5.04 12.42
CA VAL A 52 6.29 4.67 11.28
C VAL A 52 6.62 3.18 11.28
N GLU A 53 6.87 2.58 12.44
CA GLU A 53 7.10 1.13 12.60
C GLU A 53 5.87 0.31 12.19
N SER A 54 4.68 0.73 12.63
CA SER A 54 3.41 0.10 12.25
C SER A 54 3.16 0.18 10.74
N ARG A 55 3.39 1.35 10.14
CA ARG A 55 3.28 1.53 8.68
C ARG A 55 4.27 0.64 7.93
N LEU A 56 5.53 0.62 8.34
CA LEU A 56 6.57 -0.21 7.71
C LEU A 56 6.22 -1.70 7.78
N ARG A 57 5.63 -2.16 8.88
CA ARG A 57 5.13 -3.54 9.00
C ARG A 57 4.04 -3.81 7.96
N ALA A 58 3.00 -2.98 7.91
CA ALA A 58 1.90 -3.15 6.96
C ALA A 58 2.37 -3.13 5.49
N LEU A 59 3.32 -2.24 5.14
CA LEU A 59 3.88 -2.17 3.79
C LEU A 59 4.67 -3.43 3.42
N ARG A 60 5.46 -3.97 4.37
CA ARG A 60 6.23 -5.20 4.16
C ARG A 60 5.30 -6.40 3.98
N ASP A 61 4.25 -6.49 4.80
CA ASP A 61 3.24 -7.55 4.70
C ASP A 61 2.53 -7.48 3.34
N ALA A 62 2.07 -6.29 2.94
CA ALA A 62 1.46 -6.10 1.62
C ALA A 62 2.41 -6.41 0.46
N ALA A 63 3.71 -6.05 0.57
CA ALA A 63 4.71 -6.39 -0.44
C ALA A 63 4.98 -7.90 -0.50
N ALA A 64 4.94 -8.59 0.63
CA ALA A 64 5.08 -10.04 0.71
C ALA A 64 3.87 -10.75 0.08
N GLU A 65 2.65 -10.32 0.37
CA GLU A 65 1.42 -10.83 -0.24
C GLU A 65 1.39 -10.66 -1.77
N LEU A 66 1.94 -9.55 -2.27
CA LEU A 66 2.06 -9.34 -3.72
C LEU A 66 3.15 -10.22 -4.36
N ALA A 67 4.18 -10.60 -3.60
CA ALA A 67 5.26 -11.45 -4.07
C ALA A 67 4.93 -12.95 -3.99
N ASP A 68 4.18 -13.36 -2.97
CA ASP A 68 3.69 -14.73 -2.77
C ASP A 68 2.24 -14.71 -2.25
N PRO A 69 1.24 -14.72 -3.15
CA PRO A 69 -0.18 -14.61 -2.79
C PRO A 69 -0.75 -15.87 -2.11
N GLY A 70 0.10 -16.81 -1.70
CA GLY A 70 -0.26 -18.09 -1.09
C GLY A 70 0.30 -18.31 0.33
N ALA A 71 0.99 -17.32 0.92
CA ALA A 71 1.45 -17.43 2.30
C ALA A 71 0.25 -17.31 3.26
N PRO A 72 -0.03 -18.32 4.11
CA PRO A 72 -1.09 -18.19 5.11
C PRO A 72 -0.69 -17.24 6.24
N GLU A 73 -1.64 -16.39 6.67
CA GLU A 73 -1.58 -15.56 7.89
C GLU A 73 -1.32 -16.35 9.18
#